data_AF-A0A924H691-F1
#
_entry.id   AF-A0A924H691-F1
#
_cell.length_a   1.000
_cell.length_b   1.000
_cell.length_c   1.000
_cell.angle_alpha   90.00
_cell.angle_beta   90.00
_cell.angle_gamma   90.00
#
_symmetry.space_group_name_H-M   'P 1'
#
loop_
_entity.id
_entity.type
_entity.pdbx_description
1 polymer ?
#
loop_
_entity_poly.entity_id
_entity_poly.type
_entity_poly.pdbx_seq_one_letter_code
_entity_poly.pdbx_strand_id
1 'polypeptide(L)'
;MYNFIHQVHKFFNHYLPTGCNMKSSLKLIATVLVICATSAYANSPKETIATLEARLTKIGEAKLEGTEKAGELSVPGLFFGARKINGNFDLVDEIKKVSGATATVFVKSGDEFVRVSTNVLTPEGKRGVGTALARAKAYEAVNKGEQYCGPVDVLGTAFDACYNPVKDKAGKVIGATYIGYKK
;
A
#
# COMPACT_ATOMS: atom_id res chain seq x y z
N MET A 1 -15.32 -16.34 27.77
CA MET A 1 -14.51 -15.34 28.48
C MET A 1 -14.33 -15.76 29.95
N TYR A 2 -13.76 -16.93 30.21
CA TYR A 2 -13.54 -17.47 31.57
C TYR A 2 -12.71 -18.75 31.43
N ASN A 3 -11.41 -18.62 31.15
CA ASN A 3 -10.40 -19.64 31.48
C ASN A 3 -8.95 -19.28 31.09
N PHE A 4 -8.65 -17.98 30.95
CA PHE A 4 -7.28 -17.53 30.62
C PHE A 4 -6.69 -16.57 31.65
N ILE A 5 -7.36 -16.40 32.80
CA ILE A 5 -6.91 -15.54 33.91
C ILE A 5 -6.29 -16.38 35.03
N HIS A 6 -6.50 -17.70 35.06
CA HIS A 6 -6.08 -18.54 36.18
C HIS A 6 -4.64 -19.11 36.09
N GLN A 7 -3.96 -18.92 34.95
CA GLN A 7 -2.59 -19.40 34.70
C GLN A 7 -1.53 -18.27 34.63
N VAL A 8 -1.90 -17.06 35.04
CA VAL A 8 -0.95 -15.92 35.18
C VAL A 8 -0.62 -15.65 36.66
N HIS A 9 -1.37 -16.26 37.58
CA HIS A 9 -1.31 -15.96 39.03
C HIS A 9 -0.30 -16.80 39.82
N LYS A 10 0.34 -17.83 39.22
CA LYS A 10 1.38 -18.63 39.88
C LYS A 10 2.82 -18.18 39.58
N PHE A 11 3.00 -17.08 38.86
CA PHE A 11 4.33 -16.56 38.49
C PHE A 11 4.77 -15.32 39.29
N PHE A 12 3.92 -14.80 40.19
CA PHE A 12 4.19 -13.52 40.87
C PHE A 12 4.62 -13.64 42.35
N ASN A 13 4.75 -14.84 42.90
CA ASN A 13 4.99 -15.00 44.34
C ASN A 13 6.15 -15.95 44.64
N HIS A 14 7.40 -15.54 44.36
CA HIS A 14 8.56 -16.14 45.05
C HIS A 14 9.86 -15.32 45.09
N TYR A 15 9.95 -14.10 44.54
CA TYR A 15 11.24 -13.38 44.59
C TYR A 15 11.08 -11.89 44.94
N LEU A 16 10.83 -11.63 46.22
CA LEU A 16 11.33 -10.43 46.90
C LEU A 16 11.99 -10.89 48.20
N PRO A 17 13.34 -10.93 48.30
CA PRO A 17 14.00 -11.00 49.59
C PRO A 17 13.92 -9.62 50.23
N THR A 18 13.32 -9.56 51.42
CA THR A 18 13.41 -8.41 52.32
C THR A 18 14.86 -8.19 52.73
N GLY A 19 15.36 -6.99 52.51
CA GLY A 19 16.50 -6.39 53.21
C GLY A 19 17.81 -7.18 53.25
N CYS A 20 18.82 -6.73 52.51
CA CYS A 20 20.19 -6.95 52.94
C CYS A 20 20.96 -5.64 53.03
N ASN A 21 21.85 -5.62 54.00
CA ASN A 21 22.71 -4.55 54.45
C ASN A 21 23.44 -3.85 53.28
N MET A 22 23.60 -2.53 53.41
CA MET A 22 23.67 -1.57 52.30
C MET A 22 25.12 -1.25 51.88
N LYS A 23 25.52 -1.60 50.63
CA LYS A 23 26.56 -0.97 49.75
C LYS A 23 27.10 -1.95 48.69
N SER A 24 27.27 -1.46 47.45
CA SER A 24 27.99 -2.10 46.32
C SER A 24 27.35 -3.40 45.80
N SER A 25 27.17 -3.68 44.52
CA SER A 25 27.79 -3.21 43.30
C SER A 25 27.01 -3.83 42.12
N LEU A 26 26.69 -2.98 41.13
CA LEU A 26 26.55 -3.24 39.70
C LEU A 26 26.64 -4.71 39.21
N LYS A 27 25.58 -5.20 38.55
CA LYS A 27 25.53 -6.19 37.41
C LYS A 27 24.05 -6.41 37.04
N LEU A 28 23.52 -5.72 36.02
CA LEU A 28 23.36 -6.16 34.62
C LEU A 28 22.67 -7.52 34.45
N ILE A 29 21.61 -7.57 33.63
CA ILE A 29 20.94 -8.67 32.87
C ILE A 29 19.42 -8.37 32.89
N ALA A 30 18.87 -7.65 31.91
CA ALA A 30 18.53 -8.08 30.55
C ALA A 30 17.45 -9.16 30.49
N THR A 31 16.20 -8.76 30.23
CA THR A 31 15.28 -9.60 29.47
C THR A 31 14.37 -8.74 28.59
N VAL A 32 14.68 -8.76 27.30
CA VAL A 32 13.84 -8.27 26.21
C VAL A 32 12.60 -9.14 26.15
N LEU A 33 11.41 -8.56 26.32
CA LEU A 33 10.17 -9.23 25.97
C LEU A 33 9.80 -8.84 24.53
N VAL A 34 10.10 -9.74 23.61
CA VAL A 34 9.58 -9.71 22.23
C VAL A 34 8.07 -9.93 22.30
N ILE A 35 7.29 -8.87 22.14
CA ILE A 35 5.87 -8.98 21.85
C ILE A 35 5.75 -9.16 20.34
N CYS A 36 5.76 -10.42 19.89
CA CYS A 36 5.35 -10.75 18.52
C CYS A 36 3.81 -10.74 18.48
N ALA A 37 3.23 -9.55 18.37
CA ALA A 37 1.83 -9.41 18.03
C ALA A 37 1.67 -9.69 16.53
N THR A 38 1.52 -10.95 16.15
CA THR A 38 0.98 -11.29 14.82
C THR A 38 -0.52 -11.09 14.83
N SER A 39 -0.99 -9.85 15.00
CA SER A 39 -2.28 -9.50 14.44
C SER A 39 -2.11 -9.63 12.94
N ALA A 40 -2.85 -10.55 12.30
CA ALA A 40 -3.11 -10.42 10.89
C ALA A 40 -3.54 -8.96 10.67
N TYR A 41 -2.68 -8.18 10.02
CA TYR A 41 -3.02 -6.83 9.63
C TYR A 41 -4.29 -6.95 8.78
N ALA A 42 -5.45 -6.59 9.34
CA ALA A 42 -6.65 -6.38 8.56
C ALA A 42 -6.43 -5.09 7.77
N ASN A 43 -5.52 -5.14 6.79
CA ASN A 43 -5.12 -4.02 5.99
C ASN A 43 -6.35 -3.56 5.21
N SER A 44 -6.90 -2.40 5.57
CA SER A 44 -7.97 -1.81 4.76
C SER A 44 -7.38 -1.27 3.44
N PRO A 45 -8.17 -1.18 2.36
CA PRO A 45 -7.73 -0.49 1.14
C PRO A 45 -7.21 0.93 1.42
N LYS A 46 -7.80 1.63 2.40
CA LYS A 46 -7.46 3.00 2.77
C LYS A 46 -6.10 3.14 3.46
N GLU A 47 -5.75 2.24 4.37
CA GLU A 47 -4.42 2.25 5.01
C GLU A 47 -3.33 1.80 4.04
N THR A 48 -3.65 0.81 3.21
CA THR A 48 -2.70 0.26 2.24
C THR A 48 -2.38 1.27 1.14
N ILE A 49 -3.36 2.04 0.66
CA ILE A 49 -3.08 3.10 -0.33
C ILE A 49 -2.23 4.21 0.29
N ALA A 50 -2.44 4.57 1.56
CA ALA A 50 -1.56 5.51 2.25
C ALA A 50 -0.10 5.01 2.33
N THR A 51 0.10 3.70 2.49
CA THR A 51 1.43 3.08 2.45
C THR A 51 2.06 3.17 1.06
N LEU A 52 1.29 2.91 0.00
CA LEU A 52 1.74 3.09 -1.38
C LEU A 52 2.14 4.56 -1.64
N GLU A 53 1.30 5.52 -1.25
CA GLU A 53 1.57 6.95 -1.39
C GLU A 53 2.84 7.36 -0.65
N ALA A 54 3.00 6.95 0.61
CA ALA A 54 4.19 7.29 1.39
C ALA A 54 5.49 6.80 0.71
N ARG A 55 5.45 5.62 0.08
CA ARG A 55 6.59 5.08 -0.67
C ARG A 55 6.85 5.88 -1.95
N LEU A 56 5.81 6.27 -2.67
CA LEU A 56 5.92 7.12 -3.86
C LEU A 56 6.50 8.50 -3.51
N THR A 57 5.98 9.14 -2.47
CA THR A 57 6.48 10.43 -1.95
C THR A 57 7.95 10.35 -1.54
N LYS A 58 8.37 9.24 -0.92
CA LYS A 58 9.78 9.03 -0.56
C LYS A 58 10.72 8.94 -1.78
N ILE A 59 10.20 8.50 -2.93
CA ILE A 59 10.98 8.45 -4.18
C ILE A 59 11.14 9.87 -4.75
N GLY A 60 10.09 10.69 -4.74
CA GLY A 60 10.15 12.09 -5.11
C GLY A 60 8.83 12.64 -5.67
N GLU A 61 8.87 13.88 -6.16
CA GLU A 61 7.71 14.53 -6.78
C GLU A 61 7.31 13.82 -8.09
N ALA A 62 6.00 13.75 -8.34
CA ALA A 62 5.47 13.16 -9.56
C ALA A 62 5.64 14.13 -10.74
N LYS A 63 6.09 13.62 -11.89
CA LYS A 63 6.21 14.39 -13.14
C LYS A 63 5.95 13.50 -14.36
N LEU A 64 5.57 14.15 -15.46
CA LEU A 64 5.49 13.51 -16.78
C LEU A 64 6.72 13.89 -17.61
N GLU A 65 7.34 12.91 -18.24
CA GLU A 65 8.50 13.12 -19.11
C GLU A 65 8.51 12.08 -20.24
N GLY A 66 8.67 12.56 -21.47
CA GLY A 66 8.72 11.70 -22.66
C GLY A 66 7.47 10.86 -22.90
N THR A 67 7.64 9.84 -23.73
CA THR A 67 6.59 8.89 -24.13
C THR A 67 7.09 7.48 -23.92
N GLU A 68 6.22 6.64 -23.36
CA GLU A 68 6.51 5.26 -22.97
C GLU A 68 5.42 4.33 -23.47
N LYS A 69 5.75 3.04 -23.58
CA LYS A 69 4.77 2.01 -23.93
C LYS A 69 4.01 1.51 -22.71
N ALA A 70 2.70 1.30 -22.88
CA ALA A 70 1.83 0.61 -21.94
C ALA A 70 0.99 -0.41 -22.73
N GLY A 71 1.50 -1.63 -22.86
CA GLY A 71 1.01 -2.56 -23.89
C GLY A 71 1.26 -1.97 -25.28
N GLU A 72 0.24 -1.97 -26.13
CA GLU A 72 0.34 -1.40 -27.49
C GLU A 72 0.26 0.14 -27.51
N LEU A 73 -0.22 0.76 -26.43
CA LEU A 73 -0.44 2.20 -26.34
C LEU A 73 0.86 2.97 -26.12
N SER A 74 0.95 4.15 -26.72
CA SER A 74 1.97 5.16 -26.40
C SER A 74 1.35 6.18 -25.44
N VAL A 75 1.91 6.30 -24.24
CA VAL A 75 1.39 7.16 -23.15
C VAL A 75 2.52 8.00 -22.56
N PRO A 76 2.22 9.07 -21.80
CA PRO A 76 3.26 9.82 -21.11
C PRO A 76 4.08 8.94 -20.16
N GLY A 77 5.39 9.20 -20.06
CA GLY A 77 6.23 8.58 -19.04
C GLY A 77 5.96 9.20 -17.67
N LEU A 78 5.44 8.42 -16.72
CA LEU A 78 5.22 8.85 -15.34
C LEU A 78 6.46 8.54 -14.50
N PHE A 79 6.96 9.57 -13.81
CA PHE A 79 8.10 9.48 -12.91
C PHE A 79 7.73 9.97 -11.52
N PHE A 80 8.37 9.39 -10.51
CA PHE A 80 8.50 9.98 -9.18
C PHE A 80 9.99 10.22 -8.95
N GLY A 81 10.39 11.48 -8.72
CA GLY A 81 11.80 11.86 -8.71
C GLY A 81 12.52 11.42 -10.00
N ALA A 82 13.58 10.63 -9.87
CA ALA A 82 14.33 10.06 -11.00
C ALA A 82 13.80 8.68 -11.46
N ARG A 83 12.84 8.08 -10.75
CA ARG A 83 12.38 6.72 -11.03
C ARG A 83 11.20 6.74 -12.01
N LYS A 84 11.37 6.07 -13.15
CA LYS A 84 10.27 5.75 -14.07
C LYS A 84 9.32 4.72 -13.46
N ILE A 85 8.03 4.97 -13.53
CA ILE A 85 6.99 4.05 -13.05
C ILE A 85 6.47 3.15 -14.18
N ASN A 86 6.38 3.64 -15.41
CA ASN A 86 5.91 2.83 -16.55
C ASN A 86 6.77 1.57 -16.71
N GLY A 87 6.13 0.41 -16.63
CA GLY A 87 6.79 -0.89 -16.72
C GLY A 87 7.64 -1.29 -15.51
N ASN A 88 7.77 -0.45 -14.48
CA ASN A 88 8.41 -0.85 -13.22
C ASN A 88 7.36 -1.43 -12.27
N PHE A 89 7.51 -2.69 -11.88
CA PHE A 89 6.54 -3.42 -11.06
C PHE A 89 6.98 -3.62 -9.61
N ASP A 90 8.18 -3.15 -9.22
CA ASP A 90 8.79 -3.44 -7.92
C ASP A 90 7.87 -2.99 -6.78
N LEU A 91 7.35 -1.77 -6.89
CA LEU A 91 6.52 -1.16 -5.86
C LEU A 91 5.15 -1.85 -5.73
N VAL A 92 4.47 -2.13 -6.84
CA VAL A 92 3.16 -2.79 -6.81
C VAL A 92 3.28 -4.24 -6.32
N ASP A 93 4.36 -4.94 -6.67
CA ASP A 93 4.59 -6.30 -6.23
C ASP A 93 5.00 -6.36 -4.76
N GLU A 94 5.76 -5.38 -4.27
CA GLU A 94 6.09 -5.29 -2.85
C GLU A 94 4.82 -5.05 -2.02
N ILE A 95 3.92 -4.16 -2.45
CA ILE A 95 2.62 -3.98 -1.79
C ILE A 95 1.84 -5.29 -1.72
N LYS A 96 1.80 -6.07 -2.80
CA LYS A 96 1.15 -7.39 -2.79
C LYS A 96 1.77 -8.33 -1.78
N LYS A 97 3.12 -8.38 -1.70
CA LYS A 97 3.85 -9.24 -0.76
C LYS A 97 3.55 -8.89 0.70
N VAL A 98 3.51 -7.59 1.04
CA VAL A 98 3.35 -7.16 2.44
C VAL A 98 1.89 -7.10 2.90
N SER A 99 0.95 -6.86 1.98
CA SER A 99 -0.44 -6.56 2.33
C SER A 99 -1.47 -7.56 1.79
N GLY A 100 -1.10 -8.38 0.82
CA GLY A 100 -2.03 -9.23 0.06
C GLY A 100 -2.88 -8.47 -0.97
N ALA A 101 -2.78 -7.13 -1.03
CA ALA A 101 -3.59 -6.33 -1.94
C ALA A 101 -3.09 -6.39 -3.39
N THR A 102 -3.99 -6.11 -4.32
CA THR A 102 -3.62 -5.68 -5.66
C THR A 102 -3.30 -4.18 -5.66
N ALA A 103 -2.36 -3.77 -6.50
CA ALA A 103 -1.88 -2.40 -6.62
C ALA A 103 -1.68 -2.01 -8.08
N THR A 104 -1.98 -0.76 -8.41
CA THR A 104 -1.81 -0.21 -9.75
C THR A 104 -1.44 1.26 -9.68
N VAL A 105 -0.57 1.70 -10.59
CA VAL A 105 -0.36 3.11 -10.91
C VAL A 105 -0.81 3.35 -12.35
N PHE A 106 -1.64 4.38 -12.51
CA PHE A 106 -2.16 4.86 -13.78
C PHE A 106 -1.48 6.18 -14.15
N VAL A 107 -1.23 6.39 -15.44
CA VAL A 107 -0.89 7.71 -15.99
C VAL A 107 -2.11 8.30 -16.69
N LYS A 108 -2.30 9.61 -16.56
CA LYS A 108 -3.31 10.34 -17.34
C LYS A 108 -2.77 10.59 -18.75
N SER A 109 -3.46 10.05 -19.75
CA SER A 109 -3.12 10.19 -21.17
C SER A 109 -4.33 10.76 -21.91
N GLY A 110 -4.31 12.06 -22.20
CA GLY A 110 -5.51 12.79 -22.61
C GLY A 110 -6.57 12.73 -21.50
N ASP A 111 -7.75 12.22 -21.82
CA ASP A 111 -8.82 12.03 -20.84
C ASP A 111 -8.79 10.67 -20.15
N GLU A 112 -7.99 9.72 -20.60
CA GLU A 112 -7.95 8.38 -20.03
C GLU A 112 -6.92 8.24 -18.90
N PHE A 113 -7.18 7.35 -17.95
CA PHE A 113 -6.18 6.87 -17.00
C PHE A 113 -5.75 5.47 -17.42
N VAL A 114 -4.51 5.31 -17.87
CA VAL A 114 -3.99 4.05 -18.42
C VAL A 114 -3.10 3.36 -17.41
N ARG A 115 -3.30 2.05 -17.18
CA ARG A 115 -2.45 1.24 -16.29
C ARG A 115 -1.02 1.19 -16.84
N VAL A 116 -0.05 1.73 -16.10
CA VAL A 116 1.36 1.72 -16.49
C VAL A 116 2.24 0.84 -15.60
N SER A 117 1.80 0.57 -14.38
CA SER A 117 2.39 -0.40 -13.47
C SER A 117 1.28 -1.09 -12.69
N THR A 118 1.18 -2.41 -12.73
CA THR A 118 0.09 -3.14 -12.07
C THR A 118 0.48 -4.56 -11.75
N ASN A 119 -0.02 -5.09 -10.63
CA ASN A 119 0.01 -6.52 -10.30
C ASN A 119 -1.36 -7.22 -10.50
N VAL A 120 -2.35 -6.46 -10.99
CA VAL A 120 -3.65 -7.00 -11.40
C VAL A 120 -3.44 -7.78 -12.69
N LEU A 121 -3.94 -9.02 -12.71
CA LEU A 121 -3.84 -9.89 -13.87
C LEU A 121 -5.14 -9.82 -14.69
N THR A 122 -5.00 -9.91 -16.01
CA THR A 122 -6.10 -10.16 -16.93
C THR A 122 -6.57 -11.61 -16.79
N PRO A 123 -7.74 -11.97 -17.36
CA PRO A 123 -8.21 -13.35 -17.38
C PRO A 123 -7.21 -14.34 -17.99
N GLU A 124 -6.35 -13.88 -18.90
CA GLU A 124 -5.29 -14.67 -19.53
C GLU A 124 -4.01 -14.78 -18.69
N GLY A 125 -4.02 -14.25 -17.45
CA GLY A 125 -2.90 -14.33 -16.51
C GLY A 125 -1.77 -13.34 -16.74
N LYS A 126 -1.91 -12.40 -17.70
CA LYS A 126 -0.92 -11.33 -17.95
C LYS A 126 -1.22 -10.11 -17.09
N ARG A 127 -0.24 -9.25 -16.82
CA ARG A 127 -0.52 -7.96 -16.15
C ARG A 127 -1.42 -7.10 -17.01
N GLY A 128 -2.42 -6.46 -16.42
CA GLY A 128 -3.37 -5.57 -17.11
C GLY A 128 -2.78 -4.23 -17.58
N VAL A 129 -1.50 -4.15 -17.92
CA VAL A 129 -0.85 -2.94 -18.43
C VAL A 129 -1.50 -2.52 -19.75
N GLY A 130 -1.69 -1.21 -19.95
CA GLY A 130 -2.31 -0.65 -21.15
C GLY A 130 -3.84 -0.61 -21.13
N THR A 131 -4.49 -1.25 -20.15
CA THR A 131 -5.94 -1.12 -19.98
C THR A 131 -6.29 0.17 -19.26
N ALA A 132 -7.46 0.74 -19.57
CA ALA A 132 -7.93 1.98 -18.95
C ALA A 132 -8.66 1.74 -17.63
N LEU A 133 -8.70 2.76 -16.78
CA LEU A 133 -9.65 2.86 -15.67
C LEU A 133 -11.06 3.06 -16.26
N ALA A 134 -12.03 2.25 -15.83
CA ALA A 134 -13.41 2.37 -16.29
C ALA A 134 -14.01 3.74 -15.92
N ARG A 135 -14.80 4.32 -16.83
CA ARG A 135 -15.51 5.60 -16.65
C ARG A 135 -16.68 5.45 -15.67
N ALA A 136 -16.34 5.36 -14.37
CA ALA A 136 -17.28 5.20 -13.26
C ALA A 136 -16.92 6.16 -12.10
N LYS A 137 -17.58 6.01 -10.95
CA LYS A 137 -17.38 6.88 -9.77
C LYS A 137 -15.91 7.07 -9.37
N ALA A 138 -15.10 6.02 -9.45
CA ALA A 138 -13.67 6.09 -9.17
C ALA A 138 -12.93 7.02 -10.15
N TYR A 139 -13.23 6.90 -11.45
CA TYR A 139 -12.68 7.78 -12.49
C TYR A 139 -13.09 9.24 -12.25
N GLU A 140 -14.37 9.49 -11.98
CA GLU A 140 -14.88 10.84 -11.77
C GLU A 140 -14.20 11.53 -10.58
N ALA A 141 -14.05 10.81 -9.47
CA ALA A 141 -13.38 11.32 -8.28
C ALA A 141 -11.90 11.66 -8.55
N VAL A 142 -11.12 10.72 -9.09
CA VAL A 142 -9.70 10.99 -9.34
C VAL A 142 -9.49 12.08 -10.40
N ASN A 143 -10.38 12.18 -11.39
CA ASN A 143 -10.32 13.25 -12.38
C ASN A 143 -10.60 14.63 -11.77
N LYS A 144 -11.43 14.70 -10.72
CA LYS A 144 -11.64 15.91 -9.90
C LYS A 144 -10.53 16.15 -8.87
N GLY A 145 -9.55 15.25 -8.79
CA GLY A 145 -8.47 15.35 -7.81
C GLY A 145 -8.90 14.95 -6.40
N GLU A 146 -9.91 14.08 -6.28
CA GLU A 146 -10.48 13.55 -5.04
C GLU A 146 -10.17 12.05 -4.88
N GLN A 147 -10.11 11.58 -3.63
CA GLN A 147 -9.99 10.15 -3.31
C GLN A 147 -11.34 9.45 -3.51
N TYR A 148 -11.31 8.22 -4.00
CA TYR A 148 -12.45 7.31 -3.99
C TYR A 148 -12.10 6.05 -3.20
N CYS A 149 -12.99 5.60 -2.33
CA CYS A 149 -12.89 4.29 -1.68
C CYS A 149 -14.26 3.61 -1.68
N GLY A 150 -14.33 2.37 -2.15
CA GLY A 150 -15.57 1.61 -2.25
C GLY A 150 -15.46 0.41 -3.18
N PRO A 151 -16.59 -0.29 -3.43
CA PRO A 151 -16.64 -1.41 -4.34
C PRO A 151 -16.38 -0.97 -5.78
N VAL A 152 -15.62 -1.79 -6.52
CA VAL A 152 -15.34 -1.60 -7.95
C VAL A 152 -15.26 -2.95 -8.66
N ASP A 153 -15.56 -2.94 -9.95
CA ASP A 153 -15.17 -4.01 -10.86
C ASP A 153 -13.84 -3.65 -11.54
N VAL A 154 -12.89 -4.59 -11.51
CA VAL A 154 -11.62 -4.46 -12.19
C VAL A 154 -11.42 -5.69 -13.05
N LEU A 155 -11.52 -5.49 -14.37
CA LEU A 155 -11.35 -6.55 -15.38
C LEU A 155 -12.28 -7.75 -15.15
N GLY A 156 -13.54 -7.50 -14.76
CA GLY A 156 -14.55 -8.52 -14.49
C GLY A 156 -14.45 -9.19 -13.12
N THR A 157 -13.63 -8.65 -12.22
CA THR A 157 -13.50 -9.14 -10.84
C THR A 157 -13.88 -8.03 -9.86
N ALA A 158 -14.69 -8.37 -8.85
CA ALA A 158 -15.10 -7.45 -7.80
C ALA A 158 -14.00 -7.24 -6.75
N PHE A 159 -13.75 -5.98 -6.40
CA PHE A 159 -12.82 -5.56 -5.36
C PHE A 159 -13.46 -4.55 -4.41
N ASP A 160 -13.02 -4.53 -3.15
CA ASP A 160 -13.06 -3.32 -2.34
C ASP A 160 -11.75 -2.56 -2.56
N ALA A 161 -11.86 -1.32 -3.04
CA ALA A 161 -10.72 -0.57 -3.51
C ALA A 161 -10.68 0.86 -3.02
N CYS A 162 -9.47 1.44 -3.02
CA CYS A 162 -9.25 2.87 -2.94
C CYS A 162 -8.45 3.35 -4.15
N TYR A 163 -8.70 4.58 -4.55
CA TYR A 163 -7.99 5.30 -5.59
C TYR A 163 -7.60 6.68 -5.09
N ASN A 164 -6.37 7.10 -5.34
CA ASN A 164 -5.90 8.46 -5.11
C ASN A 164 -5.45 9.12 -6.41
N PRO A 165 -5.70 10.43 -6.60
CA PRO A 165 -5.13 11.17 -7.71
C PRO A 165 -3.62 11.36 -7.49
N VAL A 166 -2.84 11.14 -8.53
CA VAL A 166 -1.43 11.56 -8.56
C VAL A 166 -1.38 12.95 -9.17
N LYS A 167 -0.84 13.91 -8.41
CA LYS A 167 -0.72 15.31 -8.81
C LYS A 167 0.74 15.69 -9.04
N ASP A 168 0.99 16.51 -10.04
CA ASP A 168 2.30 17.14 -10.23
C ASP A 168 2.51 18.30 -9.24
N LYS A 169 3.69 18.94 -9.32
CA LYS A 169 4.04 20.08 -8.47
C LYS A 169 3.08 21.28 -8.62
N ALA A 170 2.43 21.43 -9.76
CA ALA A 170 1.43 22.48 -10.00
C ALA A 170 0.03 22.09 -9.49
N GLY A 171 -0.13 20.90 -8.91
CA GLY A 171 -1.41 20.39 -8.41
C GLY A 171 -2.29 19.77 -9.51
N LYS A 172 -1.79 19.67 -10.75
CA LYS A 172 -2.54 19.07 -11.86
C LYS A 172 -2.54 17.55 -11.71
N VAL A 173 -3.71 16.93 -11.90
CA VAL A 173 -3.84 15.47 -11.92
C VAL A 173 -3.16 14.91 -13.17
N ILE A 174 -2.12 14.10 -12.96
CA ILE A 174 -1.32 13.46 -14.01
C ILE A 174 -1.38 11.94 -13.96
N GLY A 175 -2.09 11.36 -13.00
CA GLY A 175 -2.26 9.94 -12.85
C GLY A 175 -3.19 9.58 -11.70
N ALA A 176 -3.23 8.30 -11.35
CA ALA A 176 -3.93 7.81 -10.19
C ALA A 176 -3.23 6.57 -9.63
N THR A 177 -3.34 6.33 -8.34
CA THR A 177 -2.97 5.05 -7.72
C THR A 177 -4.23 4.27 -7.35
N TYR A 178 -4.07 2.96 -7.20
CA TYR A 178 -5.12 2.03 -6.85
C TYR A 178 -4.58 0.98 -5.90
N ILE A 179 -5.39 0.66 -4.90
CA ILE A 179 -5.29 -0.53 -4.08
C ILE A 179 -6.63 -1.23 -4.08
N GLY A 180 -6.63 -2.56 -4.18
CA GLY A 180 -7.85 -3.34 -4.00
C GLY A 180 -7.64 -4.72 -3.42
N TYR A 181 -8.59 -5.13 -2.59
CA TYR A 181 -8.73 -6.48 -2.06
C TYR A 181 -9.85 -7.19 -2.80
N LYS A 182 -9.54 -8.36 -3.36
CA LYS A 182 -10.52 -9.17 -4.07
C LYS A 182 -11.61 -9.62 -3.10
N LYS A 183 -12.87 -9.54 -3.51
CA LYS A 183 -14.01 -10.09 -2.77
C LYS A 183 -14.12 -11.60 -2.90
#